data_AF-A0A0S3T0M6-F1
#
_entry.id   AF-A0A0S3T0M6-F1
#
_cell.length_a   1.000
_cell.length_b   1.000
_cell.length_c   1.000
_cell.angle_alpha   90.00
_cell.angle_beta   90.00
_cell.angle_gamma   90.00
#
_symmetry.space_group_name_H-M   'P 1'
#
loop_
_entity.id
_entity.type
_entity.pdbx_description
1 polymer ?
#
loop_
_entity_poly.entity_id
_entity_poly.type
_entity_poly.pdbx_seq_one_letter_code
_entity_poly.pdbx_strand_id
1 'polypeptide(L)'
;MAASSILSRPVNTQLDQKITFQSKSYPYSEITSSQTEAGTAKEIDHPKIIQDFGTNDVISLFASGKESKDSPVGKTLAELEKFLNMSLKDVVSSETDTLRLWSTLNLLSNLPFKDVTLSDGLKRIIDTMLQNFPTILRSFKQGFAATDKLGKLEACQNEVATTLVSKISEAENFYSEVELKEVALKEQIKVCEAALSSLEKEKNKCIVETTGYKKELENVMKDRSQMLEDKRKVEQELFDVTYKWSNLCSEYELNRMAAINIS
;
A
#
# COMPACT_ATOMS: atom_id res chain seq x y z
N MET A 1 36.94 -19.36 39.82
CA MET A 1 35.74 -18.76 39.20
C MET A 1 36.14 -18.32 37.80
N ALA A 2 35.50 -18.91 36.80
CA ALA A 2 35.97 -18.89 35.42
C ALA A 2 35.58 -17.59 34.69
N ALA A 3 36.54 -17.05 33.94
CA ALA A 3 36.30 -16.04 32.93
C ALA A 3 35.54 -16.66 31.74
N SER A 4 34.62 -15.90 31.15
CA SER A 4 34.11 -16.18 29.81
C SER A 4 33.99 -14.88 29.04
N SER A 5 34.92 -14.78 28.09
CA SER A 5 34.97 -13.83 27.00
C SER A 5 33.94 -14.25 25.95
N ILE A 6 33.02 -13.36 25.59
CA ILE A 6 32.26 -13.49 24.34
C ILE A 6 32.51 -12.22 23.54
N LEU A 7 33.44 -12.40 22.60
CA LEU A 7 33.79 -11.52 21.52
C LEU A 7 32.60 -11.42 20.55
N SER A 8 31.88 -10.31 20.59
CA SER A 8 30.86 -9.98 19.58
C SER A 8 31.47 -9.07 18.53
N ARG A 9 31.78 -9.67 17.39
CA ARG A 9 32.23 -9.08 16.12
C ARG A 9 31.31 -7.92 15.68
N PRO A 10 31.82 -6.73 15.31
CA PRO A 10 31.01 -5.75 14.63
C PRO A 10 30.78 -6.22 13.19
N VAL A 11 29.52 -6.49 12.84
CA VAL A 11 29.12 -6.67 11.46
C VAL A 11 29.09 -5.28 10.84
N ASN A 12 30.15 -4.99 10.10
CA ASN A 12 30.27 -3.84 9.23
C ASN A 12 29.42 -4.14 7.98
N THR A 13 28.12 -3.83 8.01
CA THR A 13 27.31 -3.72 6.79
C THR A 13 27.32 -2.29 6.33
N GLN A 14 28.42 -1.95 5.67
CA GLN A 14 28.48 -0.85 4.71
C GLN A 14 27.59 -1.25 3.52
N LEU A 15 26.27 -1.05 3.63
CA LEU A 15 25.38 -1.06 2.48
C LEU A 15 25.18 0.39 2.04
N ASP A 16 26.25 0.92 1.46
CA ASP A 16 26.23 2.19 0.75
C ASP A 16 25.53 1.95 -0.61
N GLN A 17 24.21 1.76 -0.57
CA GLN A 17 23.38 1.86 -1.77
C GLN A 17 22.77 3.25 -1.78
N LYS A 18 23.55 4.18 -2.30
CA LYS A 18 23.10 5.47 -2.82
C LYS A 18 22.09 5.22 -3.95
N ILE A 19 20.84 4.95 -3.59
CA ILE A 19 19.73 4.95 -4.56
C ILE A 19 19.45 6.42 -4.88
N THR A 20 20.16 6.92 -5.88
CA THR A 20 19.82 8.19 -6.52
C THR A 20 18.55 7.92 -7.32
N PHE A 21 17.39 8.27 -6.78
CA PHE A 21 16.18 8.40 -7.60
C PHE A 21 16.36 9.65 -8.47
N GLN A 22 16.88 9.44 -9.67
CA GLN A 22 16.75 10.43 -10.73
C GLN A 22 15.26 10.66 -10.96
N SER A 23 14.78 11.84 -10.59
CA SER A 23 13.48 12.35 -11.04
C SER A 23 13.56 12.54 -12.55
N LYS A 24 13.28 11.48 -13.31
CA LYS A 24 12.89 11.63 -14.71
C LYS A 24 11.49 12.22 -14.70
N SER A 25 11.40 13.54 -14.84
CA SER A 25 10.17 14.20 -15.24
C SER A 25 9.76 13.61 -16.59
N TYR A 26 8.78 12.73 -16.57
CA TYR A 26 8.14 12.27 -17.79
C TYR A 26 7.43 13.47 -18.43
N PRO A 27 7.74 13.82 -19.69
CA PRO A 27 6.92 14.78 -20.40
C PRO A 27 5.52 14.18 -20.53
N TYR A 28 4.54 14.96 -20.11
CA TYR A 28 3.12 14.70 -20.30
C TYR A 28 2.91 14.37 -21.79
N SER A 29 2.83 13.09 -22.09
CA SER A 29 2.48 12.61 -23.42
C SER A 29 0.97 12.67 -23.43
N GLU A 30 0.41 13.72 -24.03
CA GLU A 30 -0.95 13.65 -24.55
C GLU A 30 -1.06 12.32 -25.31
N ILE A 31 -1.91 11.42 -24.80
CA ILE A 31 -2.29 10.23 -25.54
C ILE A 31 -3.17 10.72 -26.68
N THR A 32 -2.51 11.22 -27.72
CA THR A 32 -3.07 11.35 -29.04
C THR A 32 -3.49 9.95 -29.45
N SER A 33 -4.81 9.78 -29.55
CA SER A 33 -5.50 8.59 -30.06
C SER A 33 -4.90 8.24 -31.42
N SER A 34 -3.87 7.41 -31.39
CA SER A 34 -3.12 6.99 -32.56
C SER A 34 -3.73 5.67 -33.00
N GLN A 35 -4.49 5.77 -34.08
CA GLN A 35 -4.81 4.73 -35.04
C GLN A 35 -4.71 3.30 -34.49
N THR A 36 -5.83 2.78 -34.02
CA THR A 36 -6.08 1.35 -34.14
C THR A 36 -5.98 1.01 -35.62
N GLU A 37 -4.88 0.35 -36.01
CA GLU A 37 -4.78 -0.36 -37.28
C GLU A 37 -6.06 -1.17 -37.45
N ALA A 38 -6.86 -0.78 -38.44
CA ALA A 38 -7.99 -1.53 -38.94
C ALA A 38 -7.43 -2.81 -39.57
N GLY A 39 -7.12 -3.79 -38.73
CA GLY A 39 -6.83 -5.16 -39.13
C GLY A 39 -8.09 -5.75 -39.72
N THR A 40 -8.32 -5.48 -41.01
CA THR A 40 -9.27 -6.10 -41.93
C THR A 40 -10.37 -6.87 -41.24
N ALA A 41 -11.28 -6.14 -40.58
CA ALA A 41 -12.63 -6.64 -40.42
C ALA A 41 -13.13 -6.74 -41.86
N LYS A 42 -13.06 -7.96 -42.43
CA LYS A 42 -13.85 -8.29 -43.61
C LYS A 42 -15.25 -7.83 -43.26
N GLU A 43 -15.67 -6.75 -43.91
CA GLU A 43 -17.03 -6.26 -43.92
C GLU A 43 -17.91 -7.49 -44.06
N ILE A 44 -18.55 -7.87 -42.94
CA ILE A 44 -19.51 -8.95 -42.97
C ILE A 44 -20.66 -8.32 -43.73
N ASP A 45 -20.66 -8.58 -45.03
CA ASP A 45 -21.71 -8.20 -45.95
C ASP A 45 -23.02 -8.72 -45.36
N HIS A 46 -23.74 -7.82 -44.67
CA HIS A 46 -25.00 -8.14 -44.06
C HIS A 46 -25.96 -8.35 -45.22
N PRO A 47 -26.51 -9.56 -45.43
CA PRO A 47 -27.50 -9.73 -46.48
C PRO A 47 -28.68 -8.81 -46.16
N LYS A 48 -28.82 -7.74 -46.94
CA LYS A 48 -30.02 -6.90 -47.02
C LYS A 48 -31.16 -7.76 -47.55
N ILE A 49 -31.76 -8.57 -46.69
CA ILE A 49 -32.85 -9.45 -47.08
C ILE A 49 -33.87 -9.38 -45.96
N ILE A 50 -35.11 -9.07 -46.34
CA ILE A 50 -36.28 -8.77 -45.49
C ILE A 50 -36.42 -7.28 -45.12
N GLN A 51 -36.55 -6.43 -46.15
CA GLN A 51 -37.33 -5.19 -46.03
C GLN A 51 -38.77 -5.38 -46.59
N ASP A 52 -39.09 -6.56 -47.11
CA ASP A 52 -40.24 -6.77 -48.01
C ASP A 52 -41.30 -7.77 -47.48
N PHE A 53 -41.21 -8.19 -46.22
CA PHE A 53 -42.26 -8.98 -45.57
C PHE A 53 -42.62 -8.35 -44.23
N GLY A 54 -43.77 -7.67 -44.20
CA GLY A 54 -44.35 -7.23 -42.93
C GLY A 54 -44.76 -8.45 -42.10
N THR A 55 -44.72 -8.34 -40.78
CA THR A 55 -45.21 -9.38 -39.84
C THR A 55 -46.64 -9.85 -40.15
N ASN A 56 -47.45 -9.00 -40.80
CA ASN A 56 -48.80 -9.32 -41.25
C ASN A 56 -48.84 -10.23 -42.49
N ASP A 57 -47.80 -10.25 -43.33
CA ASP A 57 -47.74 -11.07 -44.54
C ASP A 57 -47.49 -12.54 -44.21
N VAL A 58 -46.61 -12.82 -43.24
CA VAL A 58 -46.25 -14.19 -42.85
C VAL A 58 -47.43 -14.91 -42.20
N ILE A 59 -48.18 -14.24 -41.31
CA ILE A 59 -49.37 -14.80 -40.63
C ILE A 59 -50.51 -15.05 -41.63
N SER A 60 -50.72 -14.14 -42.58
CA SER A 60 -51.74 -14.30 -43.63
C SER A 60 -51.40 -15.40 -44.65
N LEU A 61 -50.11 -15.70 -44.84
CA LEU A 61 -49.61 -16.75 -45.73
C LEU A 61 -49.96 -18.17 -45.26
N PHE A 62 -49.98 -18.42 -43.95
CA PHE A 62 -50.41 -19.72 -43.39
C PHE A 62 -51.94 -19.90 -43.37
N ALA A 63 -52.71 -18.81 -43.46
CA ALA A 63 -54.18 -18.84 -43.53
C ALA A 63 -54.73 -19.23 -44.92
N SER A 64 -53.91 -19.15 -45.96
CA SER A 64 -54.26 -19.43 -47.36
C SER A 64 -54.17 -20.92 -47.75
N GLY A 65 -53.44 -21.73 -46.97
CA GLY A 65 -53.27 -23.16 -47.23
C GLY A 65 -54.52 -23.96 -46.85
N LYS A 66 -55.23 -24.49 -47.85
CA LYS A 66 -56.36 -25.43 -47.67
C LYS A 66 -55.91 -26.83 -47.21
N GLU A 67 -54.98 -26.94 -46.28
CA GLU A 67 -54.55 -28.23 -45.73
C GLU A 67 -55.20 -28.52 -44.39
N SER A 68 -55.71 -29.74 -44.22
CA SER A 68 -56.16 -30.20 -42.91
C SER A 68 -54.97 -30.15 -41.96
N LYS A 69 -55.18 -29.62 -40.75
CA LYS A 69 -54.16 -29.55 -39.68
C LYS A 69 -53.53 -30.91 -39.33
N ASP A 70 -54.19 -31.99 -39.75
CA ASP A 70 -53.77 -33.38 -39.54
C ASP A 70 -52.85 -33.94 -40.62
N SER A 71 -52.66 -33.22 -41.75
CA SER A 71 -51.73 -33.66 -42.80
C SER A 71 -50.28 -33.56 -42.31
N PRO A 72 -49.37 -34.42 -42.81
CA PRO A 72 -47.94 -34.33 -42.46
C PRO A 72 -47.35 -32.94 -42.75
N VAL A 73 -47.81 -32.29 -43.81
CA VAL A 73 -47.39 -30.94 -44.20
C VAL A 73 -47.98 -29.89 -43.27
N GLY A 74 -49.27 -29.99 -42.93
CA GLY A 74 -49.95 -29.12 -41.97
C GLY A 74 -49.30 -29.16 -40.58
N LYS A 75 -48.86 -30.34 -40.13
CA LYS A 75 -48.08 -30.50 -38.88
C LYS A 75 -46.71 -29.82 -38.97
N THR A 76 -46.03 -29.95 -40.10
CA THR A 76 -44.71 -29.34 -40.33
C THR A 76 -44.82 -27.80 -40.44
N LEU A 77 -45.90 -27.28 -41.02
CA LEU A 77 -46.19 -25.85 -41.09
C LEU A 77 -46.56 -25.27 -39.73
N ALA A 78 -47.38 -25.97 -38.93
CA ALA A 78 -47.68 -25.56 -37.56
C ALA A 78 -46.42 -25.54 -36.68
N GLU A 79 -45.46 -26.44 -36.95
CA GLU A 79 -44.17 -26.45 -36.28
C GLU A 79 -43.26 -25.29 -36.73
N LEU A 80 -43.27 -24.91 -38.01
CA LEU A 80 -42.59 -23.70 -38.49
C LEU A 80 -43.19 -22.43 -37.87
N GLU A 81 -44.52 -22.33 -37.82
CA GLU A 81 -45.25 -21.22 -37.18
C GLU A 81 -44.86 -21.07 -35.71
N LYS A 82 -44.71 -22.18 -34.99
CA LYS A 82 -44.23 -22.18 -33.60
C LYS A 82 -42.84 -21.52 -33.49
N PHE A 83 -41.90 -21.84 -34.39
CA PHE A 83 -40.57 -21.25 -34.37
C PHE A 83 -40.56 -19.78 -34.79
N LEU A 84 -41.42 -19.37 -35.72
CA LEU A 84 -41.58 -17.97 -36.12
C LEU A 84 -42.13 -17.10 -34.98
N ASN A 85 -42.91 -17.70 -34.08
CA ASN A 85 -43.41 -17.04 -32.87
C ASN A 85 -42.39 -17.00 -31.72
N MET A 86 -41.27 -17.71 -31.82
CA MET A 86 -40.19 -17.68 -30.83
C MET A 86 -39.22 -16.54 -31.11
N SER A 87 -38.56 -16.03 -30.07
CA SER A 87 -37.44 -15.12 -30.28
C SER A 87 -36.27 -15.89 -30.90
N LEU A 88 -35.53 -15.24 -31.81
CA LEU A 88 -34.33 -15.83 -32.40
C LEU A 88 -33.31 -16.25 -31.33
N LYS A 89 -33.25 -15.51 -30.22
CA LYS A 89 -32.42 -15.85 -29.07
C LYS A 89 -32.78 -17.21 -28.51
N ASP A 90 -34.06 -17.47 -28.27
CA ASP A 90 -34.50 -18.72 -27.65
C ASP A 90 -34.28 -19.92 -28.58
N VAL A 91 -34.55 -19.75 -29.89
CA VAL A 91 -34.32 -20.79 -30.91
C VAL A 91 -32.83 -21.14 -31.02
N VAL A 92 -31.96 -20.13 -31.06
CA VAL A 92 -30.52 -20.32 -31.25
C VAL A 92 -29.81 -20.75 -29.97
N SER A 93 -30.38 -20.47 -28.79
CA SER A 93 -29.82 -20.89 -27.49
C SER A 93 -30.00 -22.38 -27.23
N SER A 94 -30.94 -23.04 -27.92
CA SER A 94 -31.22 -24.47 -27.81
C SER A 94 -30.76 -25.19 -29.08
N GLU A 95 -29.78 -26.08 -28.93
CA GLU A 95 -29.29 -26.89 -30.05
C GLU A 95 -30.41 -27.75 -30.65
N THR A 96 -31.29 -28.28 -29.80
CA THR A 96 -32.47 -29.04 -30.20
C THR A 96 -33.42 -28.20 -31.06
N ASP A 97 -33.74 -26.97 -30.65
CA ASP A 97 -34.66 -26.11 -31.39
C ASP A 97 -34.03 -25.57 -32.68
N THR A 98 -32.73 -25.31 -32.68
CA THR A 98 -31.96 -24.95 -33.87
C THR A 98 -32.01 -26.06 -34.92
N LEU A 99 -31.73 -27.31 -34.52
CA LEU A 99 -31.76 -28.47 -35.41
C LEU A 99 -33.18 -28.76 -35.90
N ARG A 100 -34.17 -28.57 -35.03
CA ARG A 100 -35.58 -28.81 -35.34
C ARG A 100 -36.13 -27.78 -36.33
N LEU A 101 -35.82 -26.48 -36.16
CA LEU A 101 -36.15 -25.45 -37.15
C LEU A 101 -35.48 -25.72 -38.50
N TRP A 102 -34.19 -26.05 -38.50
CA TRP A 102 -33.47 -26.37 -39.73
C TRP A 102 -34.06 -27.57 -40.47
N SER A 103 -34.41 -28.63 -39.72
CA SER A 103 -35.06 -29.83 -40.27
C SER A 103 -36.45 -29.51 -40.84
N THR A 104 -37.24 -28.69 -40.16
CA THR A 104 -38.56 -28.22 -40.62
C THR A 104 -38.44 -27.41 -41.92
N LEU A 105 -37.50 -26.47 -42.00
CA LEU A 105 -37.24 -25.70 -43.22
C LEU A 105 -36.77 -26.60 -44.38
N ASN A 106 -35.89 -27.56 -44.09
CA ASN A 106 -35.36 -28.47 -45.10
C ASN A 106 -36.42 -29.46 -45.62
N LEU A 107 -37.30 -29.94 -44.74
CA LEU A 107 -38.45 -30.76 -45.13
C LEU A 107 -39.37 -29.98 -46.05
N LEU A 108 -39.72 -28.74 -45.68
CA LEU A 108 -40.63 -27.89 -46.45
C LEU A 108 -40.06 -27.45 -47.81
N SER A 109 -38.75 -27.23 -47.92
CA SER A 109 -38.08 -26.88 -49.17
C SER A 109 -38.02 -28.05 -50.17
N ASN A 110 -37.90 -29.30 -49.67
CA ASN A 110 -37.76 -30.51 -50.50
C ASN A 110 -39.08 -31.26 -50.78
N LEU A 111 -40.23 -30.68 -50.41
CA LEU A 111 -41.54 -31.32 -50.50
C LEU A 111 -41.92 -31.64 -51.97
N PRO A 112 -42.13 -32.92 -52.37
CA PRO A 112 -42.61 -33.29 -53.70
C PRO A 112 -44.06 -33.80 -53.60
N PHE A 113 -45.05 -32.93 -53.69
CA PHE A 113 -46.44 -33.37 -53.51
C PHE A 113 -47.26 -33.14 -54.78
N LYS A 114 -47.75 -34.26 -55.33
CA LYS A 114 -48.70 -34.30 -56.45
C LYS A 114 -50.07 -33.70 -56.11
N ASP A 115 -50.37 -33.45 -54.83
CA ASP A 115 -51.70 -33.02 -54.35
C ASP A 115 -51.69 -31.78 -53.43
N VAL A 116 -50.52 -31.15 -53.18
CA VAL A 116 -50.42 -29.97 -52.31
C VAL A 116 -49.45 -28.95 -52.93
N THR A 117 -50.01 -27.88 -53.48
CA THR A 117 -49.23 -26.74 -53.98
C THR A 117 -49.08 -25.69 -52.89
N LEU A 118 -47.92 -25.69 -52.22
CA LEU A 118 -47.44 -24.54 -51.46
C LEU A 118 -47.38 -23.32 -52.39
N SER A 119 -47.77 -22.13 -51.89
CA SER A 119 -47.70 -20.92 -52.72
C SER A 119 -46.24 -20.60 -53.05
N ASP A 120 -45.99 -20.08 -54.26
CA ASP A 120 -44.65 -19.68 -54.70
C ASP A 120 -44.01 -18.65 -53.74
N GLY A 121 -44.84 -17.82 -53.11
CA GLY A 121 -44.42 -16.89 -52.06
C GLY A 121 -43.87 -17.59 -50.82
N LEU A 122 -44.58 -18.60 -50.30
CA LEU A 122 -44.15 -19.34 -49.10
C LEU A 122 -42.90 -20.16 -49.38
N LYS A 123 -42.82 -20.77 -50.56
CA LYS A 123 -41.64 -21.53 -51.00
C LYS A 123 -40.39 -20.65 -51.04
N ARG A 124 -40.49 -19.48 -51.66
CA ARG A 124 -39.40 -18.48 -51.70
C ARG A 124 -38.96 -18.03 -50.29
N ILE A 125 -39.90 -17.83 -49.36
CA ILE A 125 -39.57 -17.48 -47.97
C ILE A 125 -38.80 -18.61 -47.31
N ILE A 126 -39.28 -19.85 -47.43
CA ILE A 126 -38.65 -21.03 -46.81
C ILE A 126 -37.23 -21.24 -47.37
N ASP A 127 -37.06 -21.13 -48.68
CA ASP A 127 -35.74 -21.25 -49.32
C ASP A 127 -34.79 -20.14 -48.85
N THR A 128 -35.28 -18.91 -48.73
CA THR A 128 -34.51 -17.77 -48.22
C THR A 128 -34.11 -17.95 -46.76
N MET A 129 -35.03 -18.46 -45.92
CA MET A 129 -34.72 -18.77 -44.52
C MET A 129 -33.69 -19.88 -44.42
N LEU A 130 -33.85 -20.96 -45.19
CA LEU A 130 -32.91 -22.08 -45.20
C LEU A 130 -31.51 -21.66 -45.64
N GLN A 131 -31.40 -20.79 -46.65
CA GLN A 131 -30.12 -20.26 -47.14
C GLN A 131 -29.42 -19.38 -46.11
N ASN A 132 -30.16 -18.51 -45.41
CA ASN A 132 -29.58 -17.50 -44.52
C ASN A 132 -29.40 -17.98 -43.07
N PHE A 133 -30.17 -18.99 -42.64
CA PHE A 133 -30.17 -19.48 -41.26
C PHE A 133 -28.77 -19.88 -40.74
N PRO A 134 -27.90 -20.58 -41.50
CA PRO A 134 -26.55 -20.91 -41.04
C PRO A 134 -25.68 -19.69 -40.74
N THR A 135 -25.81 -18.63 -41.54
CA THR A 135 -25.06 -17.38 -41.37
C THR A 135 -25.58 -16.62 -40.15
N ILE A 136 -26.89 -16.53 -39.98
CA ILE A 136 -27.53 -15.91 -38.80
C ILE A 136 -27.09 -16.63 -37.52
N LEU A 137 -27.13 -17.96 -37.52
CA LEU A 137 -26.71 -18.81 -36.40
C LEU A 137 -25.25 -18.56 -36.03
N ARG A 138 -24.35 -18.52 -37.02
CA ARG A 138 -22.92 -18.25 -36.81
C ARG A 138 -22.71 -16.88 -36.17
N SER A 139 -23.33 -15.84 -36.72
CA SER A 139 -23.20 -14.47 -36.22
C SER A 139 -23.72 -14.34 -34.79
N PHE A 140 -24.84 -15.01 -34.47
CA PHE A 140 -25.41 -15.00 -33.12
C PHE A 140 -24.48 -15.68 -32.11
N LYS A 141 -23.97 -16.87 -32.42
CA LYS A 141 -22.98 -17.58 -31.58
C LYS A 141 -21.72 -16.75 -31.35
N GLN A 142 -21.24 -16.07 -32.40
CA GLN A 142 -20.08 -15.17 -32.30
C GLN A 142 -20.37 -13.95 -31.40
N GLY A 143 -21.55 -13.35 -31.52
CA GLY A 143 -21.98 -12.24 -30.65
C GLY A 143 -22.01 -12.64 -29.17
N PHE A 144 -22.60 -13.80 -28.85
CA PHE A 144 -22.64 -14.30 -27.47
C PHE A 144 -21.25 -14.57 -26.90
N ALA A 145 -20.37 -15.18 -27.68
CA ALA A 145 -18.99 -15.41 -27.25
C ALA A 145 -18.22 -14.10 -27.00
N ALA A 146 -18.51 -13.05 -27.77
CA ALA A 146 -17.93 -11.73 -27.57
C ALA A 146 -18.45 -11.07 -26.28
N THR A 147 -19.75 -11.15 -26.01
CA THR A 147 -20.37 -10.59 -24.79
C THR A 147 -19.86 -11.29 -23.53
N ASP A 148 -19.73 -12.61 -23.54
CA ASP A 148 -19.16 -13.38 -22.42
C ASP A 148 -17.70 -12.95 -22.13
N LYS A 149 -16.90 -12.79 -23.18
CA LYS A 149 -15.52 -12.28 -23.05
C LYS A 149 -15.49 -10.85 -22.49
N LEU A 150 -16.40 -9.99 -22.95
CA LEU A 150 -16.49 -8.62 -22.47
C LEU A 150 -16.84 -8.56 -20.98
N GLY A 151 -17.83 -9.35 -20.53
CA GLY A 151 -18.20 -9.42 -19.12
C GLY A 151 -17.07 -9.92 -18.22
N LYS A 152 -16.29 -10.91 -18.69
CA LYS A 152 -15.08 -11.37 -17.98
C LYS A 152 -14.00 -10.29 -17.90
N LEU A 153 -13.81 -9.53 -18.98
CA LEU A 153 -12.83 -8.44 -19.02
C LEU A 153 -13.23 -7.30 -18.09
N GLU A 154 -14.51 -6.94 -18.06
CA GLU A 154 -15.06 -5.92 -17.16
C GLU A 154 -14.91 -6.33 -15.68
N ALA A 155 -15.21 -7.59 -15.35
CA ALA A 155 -15.02 -8.11 -13.99
C ALA A 155 -13.53 -8.05 -13.58
N CYS A 156 -12.63 -8.46 -14.47
CA CYS A 156 -11.18 -8.39 -14.24
C CYS A 156 -10.72 -6.93 -14.05
N GLN A 157 -11.21 -6.00 -14.88
CA GLN A 157 -10.90 -4.58 -14.75
C GLN A 157 -11.34 -4.01 -13.40
N ASN A 158 -12.55 -4.35 -12.95
CA ASN A 158 -13.08 -3.90 -11.66
C ASN A 158 -12.28 -4.46 -10.48
N GLU A 159 -11.87 -5.73 -10.53
CA GLU A 159 -11.00 -6.34 -9.53
C GLU A 159 -9.62 -5.67 -9.46
N VAL A 160 -9.01 -5.40 -10.62
CA VAL A 160 -7.72 -4.70 -10.69
C VAL A 160 -7.84 -3.27 -10.16
N ALA A 161 -8.88 -2.54 -10.55
CA ALA A 161 -9.11 -1.17 -10.10
C ALA A 161 -9.30 -1.09 -8.59
N THR A 162 -10.14 -1.95 -8.02
CA THR A 162 -10.37 -2.00 -6.56
C THR A 162 -9.10 -2.38 -5.79
N THR A 163 -8.34 -3.35 -6.28
CA THR A 163 -7.05 -3.74 -5.69
C THR A 163 -6.04 -2.60 -5.72
N LEU A 164 -5.95 -1.86 -6.83
CA LEU A 164 -5.04 -0.72 -6.96
C LEU A 164 -5.42 0.41 -6.01
N VAL A 165 -6.71 0.76 -5.93
CA VAL A 165 -7.19 1.78 -4.98
C VAL A 165 -6.86 1.39 -3.54
N SER A 166 -7.06 0.13 -3.17
CA SER A 166 -6.69 -0.38 -1.84
C SER A 166 -5.19 -0.24 -1.56
N LYS A 167 -4.33 -0.61 -2.51
CA LYS A 167 -2.87 -0.51 -2.37
C LYS A 167 -2.39 0.94 -2.27
N ILE A 168 -3.00 1.85 -3.03
CA ILE A 168 -2.69 3.28 -2.96
C ILE A 168 -3.06 3.81 -1.58
N SER A 169 -4.26 3.51 -1.08
CA SER A 169 -4.70 3.96 0.25
C SER A 169 -3.82 3.41 1.38
N GLU A 170 -3.39 2.15 1.29
CA GLU A 170 -2.46 1.55 2.25
C GLU A 170 -1.10 2.26 2.24
N ALA A 171 -0.56 2.56 1.06
CA ALA A 171 0.71 3.28 0.92
C ALA A 171 0.62 4.73 1.45
N GLU A 172 -0.48 5.43 1.17
CA GLU A 172 -0.74 6.78 1.69
C GLU A 172 -0.83 6.80 3.22
N ASN A 173 -1.53 5.82 3.81
CA ASN A 173 -1.62 5.69 5.25
C ASN A 173 -0.24 5.45 5.88
N PHE A 174 0.55 4.54 5.31
CA PHE A 174 1.91 4.28 5.76
C PHE A 174 2.79 5.53 5.70
N TYR A 175 2.73 6.29 4.61
CA TYR A 175 3.49 7.53 4.46
C TYR A 175 3.10 8.56 5.54
N SER A 176 1.80 8.74 5.77
CA SER A 176 1.31 9.66 6.81
C SER A 176 1.74 9.27 8.22
N GLU A 177 1.78 7.97 8.53
CA GLU A 177 2.23 7.45 9.82
C GLU A 177 3.73 7.70 10.02
N VAL A 178 4.53 7.48 8.98
CA VAL A 178 5.97 7.77 9.00
C VAL A 178 6.23 9.24 9.22
N GLU A 179 5.52 10.13 8.52
CA GLU A 179 5.68 11.58 8.66
C GLU A 179 5.33 12.05 10.08
N LEU A 180 4.25 11.53 10.66
CA LEU A 180 3.85 11.87 12.03
C LEU A 180 4.88 11.37 13.06
N LYS A 181 5.39 10.14 12.88
CA LYS A 181 6.48 9.60 13.72
C LYS A 181 7.77 10.40 13.58
N GLU A 182 8.10 10.86 12.37
CA GLU A 182 9.29 11.69 12.13
C GLU A 182 9.18 13.03 12.86
N VAL A 183 8.02 13.70 12.78
CA VAL A 183 7.78 14.96 13.51
C VAL A 183 7.89 14.74 15.03
N ALA A 184 7.29 13.68 15.55
CA ALA A 184 7.35 13.36 16.98
C ALA A 184 8.79 13.08 17.45
N LEU A 185 9.58 12.34 16.66
CA LEU A 185 10.99 12.07 16.97
C LEU A 185 11.86 13.33 16.89
N LYS A 186 11.65 14.19 15.88
CA LYS A 186 12.34 15.48 15.78
C LYS A 186 12.07 16.35 17.01
N GLU A 187 10.84 16.36 17.52
CA GLU A 187 10.52 17.14 18.71
C GLU A 187 11.15 16.55 19.97
N GLN A 188 11.15 15.22 20.13
CA GLN A 188 11.86 14.56 21.23
C GLN A 188 13.37 14.84 21.20
N ILE A 189 13.99 14.84 20.02
CA ILE A 189 15.42 15.19 19.87
C ILE A 189 15.67 16.60 20.39
N LYS A 190 14.87 17.60 20.00
CA LYS A 190 15.03 18.98 20.49
C LYS A 190 14.92 19.08 22.01
N VAL A 191 13.95 18.38 22.61
CA VAL A 191 13.77 18.36 24.07
C VAL A 191 15.00 17.75 24.75
N CYS A 192 15.52 16.64 24.23
CA CYS A 192 16.74 16.01 24.73
C CYS A 192 17.97 16.93 24.58
N GLU A 193 18.13 17.60 23.45
CA GLU A 193 19.21 18.56 23.21
C GLU A 193 19.16 19.74 24.20
N ALA A 194 17.96 20.28 24.45
CA ALA A 194 17.77 21.34 25.43
C ALA A 194 18.13 20.88 26.86
N ALA A 195 17.69 19.67 27.24
CA ALA A 195 18.03 19.08 28.54
C ALA A 195 19.53 18.85 28.70
N LEU A 196 20.21 18.35 27.66
CA LEU A 196 21.66 18.17 27.65
C LEU A 196 22.40 19.49 27.78
N SER A 197 21.97 20.53 27.06
CA SER A 197 22.56 21.87 27.17
C SER A 197 22.41 22.44 28.59
N SER A 198 21.25 22.25 29.22
CA SER A 198 21.03 22.67 30.60
C SER A 198 21.94 21.92 31.59
N LEU A 199 22.04 20.60 31.43
CA LEU A 199 22.89 19.76 32.28
C LEU A 199 24.37 20.13 32.14
N GLU A 200 24.82 20.45 30.92
CA GLU A 200 26.19 20.88 30.68
C GLU A 200 26.51 22.21 31.38
N LYS A 201 25.57 23.17 31.38
CA LYS A 201 25.72 24.43 32.11
C LYS A 201 25.85 24.21 33.61
N GLU A 202 24.98 23.36 34.19
CA GLU A 202 25.02 23.09 35.64
C GLU A 202 26.30 22.33 36.03
N LYS A 203 26.73 21.35 35.21
CA LYS A 203 28.02 20.66 35.38
C LYS A 203 29.17 21.66 35.43
N ASN A 204 29.22 22.60 34.47
CA ASN A 204 30.29 23.60 34.41
C ASN A 204 30.27 24.54 35.62
N LYS A 205 29.09 24.97 36.06
CA LYS A 205 28.92 25.75 37.29
C LYS A 205 29.44 25.01 38.53
N CYS A 206 29.05 23.74 38.69
CA CYS A 206 29.52 22.90 39.79
C CYS A 206 31.05 22.72 39.79
N ILE A 207 31.67 22.57 38.61
CA ILE A 207 33.14 22.50 38.49
C ILE A 207 33.79 23.80 38.98
N VAL A 208 33.25 24.96 38.60
CA VAL A 208 33.77 26.27 39.04
C VAL A 208 33.65 26.41 40.56
N GLU A 209 32.49 26.11 41.14
CA GLU A 209 32.25 26.16 42.58
C GLU A 209 33.20 25.22 43.33
N THR A 210 33.33 23.97 42.89
CA THR A 210 34.22 22.97 43.49
C THR A 210 35.68 23.41 43.45
N THR A 211 36.10 24.02 42.34
CA THR A 211 37.46 24.58 42.21
C THR A 211 37.67 25.74 43.18
N GLY A 212 36.65 26.59 43.37
CA GLY A 212 36.64 27.65 44.37
C GLY A 212 36.80 27.13 45.79
N TYR A 213 35.96 26.16 46.20
CA TYR A 213 36.03 25.55 47.52
C TYR A 213 37.38 24.88 47.79
N LYS A 214 37.95 24.20 46.79
CA LYS A 214 39.28 23.59 46.91
C LYS A 214 40.36 24.63 47.24
N LYS A 215 40.30 25.81 46.59
CA LYS A 215 41.25 26.90 46.82
C LYS A 215 41.06 27.52 48.21
N GLU A 216 39.82 27.73 48.62
CA GLU A 216 39.51 28.24 49.96
C GLU A 216 39.99 27.29 51.06
N LEU A 217 39.77 25.99 50.88
CA LEU A 217 40.29 24.96 51.79
C LEU A 217 41.82 24.99 51.88
N GLU A 218 42.52 25.14 50.75
CA GLU A 218 43.98 25.25 50.73
C GLU A 218 44.47 26.47 51.53
N ASN A 219 43.79 27.61 51.41
CA ASN A 219 44.12 28.81 52.19
C ASN A 219 43.90 28.58 53.69
N VAL A 220 42.75 28.00 54.08
CA VAL A 220 42.47 27.67 55.49
C VAL A 220 43.51 26.72 56.07
N MET A 221 44.00 25.75 55.30
CA MET A 221 45.07 24.85 55.73
C MET A 221 46.40 25.59 55.94
N LYS A 222 46.74 26.56 55.07
CA LYS A 222 47.94 27.41 55.22
C LYS A 222 47.82 28.27 56.47
N ASP A 223 46.69 28.94 56.68
CA ASP A 223 46.45 29.79 57.85
C ASP A 223 46.51 28.98 59.15
N ARG A 224 45.92 27.77 59.16
CA ARG A 224 46.01 26.86 60.31
C ARG A 224 47.44 26.43 60.60
N SER A 225 48.22 26.14 59.56
CA SER A 225 49.63 25.74 59.72
C SER A 225 50.45 26.89 60.32
N GLN A 226 50.21 28.12 59.83
CA GLN A 226 50.84 29.32 60.36
C GLN A 226 50.46 29.57 61.82
N MET A 227 49.17 29.48 62.16
CA MET A 227 48.68 29.62 63.53
C MET A 227 49.33 28.60 64.49
N LEU A 228 49.51 27.35 64.06
CA LEU A 228 50.19 26.32 64.86
C LEU A 228 51.68 26.63 65.07
N GLU A 229 52.34 27.21 64.07
CA GLU A 229 53.73 27.67 64.18
C GLU A 229 53.86 28.81 65.18
N ASP A 230 52.98 29.81 65.07
CA ASP A 230 52.99 30.97 65.98
C ASP A 230 52.66 30.56 67.41
N LYS A 231 51.73 29.60 67.60
CA LYS A 231 51.48 28.98 68.91
C LYS A 231 52.74 28.35 69.48
N ARG A 232 53.49 27.58 68.70
CA ARG A 232 54.73 26.92 69.15
C ARG A 232 55.78 27.95 69.57
N LYS A 233 55.91 29.05 68.84
CA LYS A 233 56.82 30.16 69.19
C LYS A 233 56.44 30.79 70.53
N VAL A 234 55.16 31.10 70.73
CA VAL A 234 54.66 31.67 71.99
C VAL A 234 54.88 30.71 73.16
N GLU A 235 54.63 29.41 72.98
CA GLU A 235 54.91 28.39 74.01
C GLU A 235 56.40 28.33 74.36
N GLN A 236 57.29 28.43 73.37
CA GLN A 236 58.73 28.45 73.59
C GLN A 236 59.17 29.73 74.33
N GLU A 237 58.68 30.90 73.92
CA GLU A 237 58.98 32.16 74.61
C GLU A 237 58.50 32.14 76.07
N LEU A 238 57.31 31.59 76.32
CA LEU A 238 56.76 31.43 77.66
C LEU A 238 57.63 30.49 78.52
N PHE A 239 58.09 29.38 77.94
CA PHE A 239 59.02 28.46 78.61
C PHE A 239 60.33 29.17 78.97
N ASP A 240 60.94 29.90 78.03
CA ASP A 240 62.18 30.64 78.25
C ASP A 240 62.05 31.70 79.35
N VAL A 241 60.94 32.44 79.37
CA VAL A 241 60.65 33.44 80.42
C VAL A 241 60.48 32.75 81.78
N THR A 242 59.73 31.66 81.84
CA THR A 242 59.49 30.90 83.08
C THR A 242 60.80 30.33 83.62
N TYR A 243 61.65 29.80 82.75
CA TYR A 243 62.97 29.28 83.10
C TYR A 243 63.89 30.37 83.67
N LYS A 244 63.98 31.53 83.00
CA LYS A 244 64.77 32.68 83.48
C LYS A 244 64.27 33.18 84.83
N TRP A 245 62.95 33.26 85.01
CA TRP A 245 62.36 33.66 86.29
C TRP A 245 62.70 32.68 87.42
N SER A 246 62.59 31.37 87.17
CA SER A 246 62.96 30.33 88.13
C SER A 246 64.43 30.42 88.56
N ASN A 247 65.34 30.66 87.60
CA ASN A 247 66.76 30.85 87.89
C ASN A 247 67.00 32.10 88.76
N LEU A 248 66.36 33.23 88.43
CA LEU A 248 66.48 34.47 89.20
C LEU A 248 65.96 34.29 90.64
N CYS A 249 64.82 33.62 90.81
CA CYS A 249 64.29 33.30 92.14
C CYS A 249 65.25 32.42 92.94
N SER A 250 65.86 31.42 92.28
CA SER A 250 66.84 30.54 92.93
C SER A 250 68.09 31.28 93.35
N GLU A 251 68.62 32.17 92.50
CA GLU A 251 69.79 32.99 92.80
C GLU A 251 69.50 33.99 93.93
N TYR A 252 68.34 34.63 93.92
CA TYR A 252 67.89 35.50 95.00
C TYR A 252 67.82 34.75 96.34
N GLU A 253 67.24 33.56 96.35
CA GLU A 253 67.15 32.71 97.55
C GLU A 253 68.53 32.28 98.05
N LEU A 254 69.44 31.87 97.17
CA LEU A 254 70.83 31.55 97.52
C LEU A 254 71.55 32.76 98.14
N ASN A 255 71.45 33.93 97.52
CA ASN A 255 72.06 35.16 98.02
C ASN A 255 71.48 35.58 99.38
N ARG A 256 70.17 35.43 99.58
CA ARG A 256 69.52 35.70 100.87
C ARG A 256 70.07 34.79 101.96
N MET A 257 70.20 33.49 101.68
CA MET A 257 70.77 32.52 102.64
C MET A 257 72.23 32.83 102.97
N ALA A 258 73.03 33.23 101.99
CA ALA A 258 74.42 33.63 102.21
C ALA A 258 74.54 34.90 103.07
N ALA A 259 73.70 35.90 102.86
CA ALA A 259 73.69 37.13 103.66
C ALA A 259 73.31 36.88 105.13
N ILE A 260 72.39 35.94 105.40
CA ILE A 260 72.00 35.55 106.76
C ILE A 260 73.13 34.81 107.48
N ASN A 261 73.93 33.99 106.78
CA ASN A 261 75.02 33.21 107.38
C ASN A 261 76.32 34.01 107.64
N ILE A 262 76.41 35.27 107.20
CA ILE A 262 77.58 36.16 107.37
C ILE A 262 77.32 37.23 108.46
N SER A 263 76.07 37.36 108.94
CA SER A 263 75.70 38.16 110.12
C SER A 263 75.86 37.37 111.43
#